data_AF-A0AAD6CSF9-F1
#
_entry.id   AF-A0AAD6CSF9-F1
#
_cell.length_a   1.000
_cell.length_b   1.000
_cell.length_c   1.000
_cell.angle_alpha   90.00
_cell.angle_beta   90.00
_cell.angle_gamma   90.00
#
_symmetry.space_group_name_H-M   'P 1'
#
loop_
_entity.id
_entity.type
_entity.pdbx_description
1 polymer ?
#
loop_
_entity_poly.entity_id
_entity_poly.type
_entity_poly.pdbx_seq_one_letter_code
_entity_poly.pdbx_strand_id
1 'polypeptide(L)'
;MATLKNELPVRLAKRYGKQVVYHALQDPSQSVILEVIATRIREIEKLQEELTTIKTNEKKARATLSTFEAKPRLSDLRQDIQQLEIERNAIQARLTSHQGDDEVSLPAEEREKLEREWKKWQRHATLRHRICRELWGKCTEVLPENMTSKELWESLGLEGTLQ
;
A
#
# COMPACT_ATOMS: atom_id res chain seq x y z
N MET A 1 -3.67 -66.51 22.41
CA MET A 1 -4.81 -66.73 23.32
C MET A 1 -4.41 -66.35 24.72
N ALA A 2 -4.72 -65.13 25.13
CA ALA A 2 -4.72 -64.71 26.53
C ALA A 2 -6.02 -63.94 26.74
N THR A 3 -6.83 -64.45 27.65
CA THR A 3 -8.23 -64.11 27.89
C THR A 3 -8.37 -62.67 28.36
N LEU A 4 -8.99 -61.83 27.52
CA LEU A 4 -9.61 -60.58 27.93
C LEU A 4 -10.77 -60.92 28.86
N LYS A 5 -10.49 -61.02 30.17
CA LYS A 5 -11.54 -60.92 31.19
C LYS A 5 -12.10 -59.50 31.14
N ASN A 6 -13.13 -59.32 30.33
CA ASN A 6 -14.05 -58.19 30.43
C ASN A 6 -14.79 -58.30 31.76
N GLU A 7 -14.15 -57.84 32.83
CA GLU A 7 -14.84 -57.58 34.10
C GLU A 7 -15.68 -56.32 33.89
N LEU A 8 -16.93 -56.52 33.44
CA LEU A 8 -17.96 -55.49 33.49
C LEU A 8 -18.06 -55.03 34.95
N PRO A 9 -17.97 -53.71 35.24
CA PRO A 9 -18.01 -53.23 36.61
C PRO A 9 -19.35 -53.63 37.22
N VAL A 10 -19.31 -54.38 38.33
CA VAL A 10 -20.49 -54.84 39.04
C VAL A 10 -21.30 -53.58 39.43
N ARG A 11 -22.53 -53.45 38.90
CA ARG A 11 -23.37 -52.26 39.12
C ARG A 11 -24.44 -52.54 40.16
N LEU A 12 -24.56 -51.68 41.18
CA LEU A 12 -25.68 -51.67 42.11
C LEU A 12 -26.86 -50.93 41.45
N ALA A 13 -27.92 -51.67 41.13
CA ALA A 13 -29.16 -51.12 40.59
C ALA A 13 -30.07 -50.68 41.74
N LYS A 14 -30.34 -49.39 41.86
CA LYS A 14 -31.27 -48.85 42.87
C LYS A 14 -32.48 -48.26 42.17
N ARG A 15 -33.67 -48.74 42.54
CA ARG A 15 -34.94 -48.30 41.94
C ARG A 15 -35.47 -47.10 42.73
N TYR A 16 -35.62 -45.97 42.05
CA TYR A 16 -36.23 -44.76 42.57
C TYR A 16 -37.54 -44.53 41.80
N GLY A 17 -38.66 -44.93 42.41
CA GLY A 17 -39.97 -44.87 41.77
C GLY A 17 -40.04 -45.71 40.49
N LYS A 18 -40.34 -45.07 39.35
CA LYS A 18 -40.43 -45.73 38.03
C LYS A 18 -39.07 -45.91 37.33
N GLN A 19 -37.99 -45.33 37.85
CA GLN A 19 -36.66 -45.39 37.22
C GLN A 19 -35.71 -46.29 38.00
N VAL A 20 -34.87 -47.04 37.28
CA VAL A 20 -33.75 -47.79 37.86
C VAL A 20 -32.45 -47.07 37.49
N VAL A 21 -31.68 -46.69 38.50
CA VAL A 21 -30.38 -46.03 38.33
C VAL A 21 -29.29 -47.02 38.72
N TYR A 22 -28.36 -47.24 37.80
CA TYR A 22 -27.22 -48.12 37.99
C TYR A 22 -26.01 -47.31 38.46
N HIS A 23 -25.43 -47.70 39.58
CA HIS A 23 -24.23 -47.08 40.14
C HIS A 23 -23.10 -48.11 40.11
N ALA A 24 -21.87 -47.66 39.85
CA ALA A 24 -20.70 -48.52 40.07
C ALA A 24 -20.57 -48.81 41.57
N LEU A 25 -20.31 -50.08 41.93
CA LEU A 25 -20.01 -50.47 43.31
C LEU A 25 -18.68 -49.83 43.73
N GLN A 26 -18.73 -48.96 44.74
CA GLN A 26 -17.54 -48.47 45.44
C GLN A 26 -17.32 -49.34 46.67
N ASP A 27 -16.18 -50.01 46.76
CA ASP A 27 -15.82 -50.84 47.91
C ASP A 27 -15.37 -49.94 49.07
N PRO A 28 -16.09 -49.91 50.22
CA PRO A 28 -15.73 -49.08 51.35
C PRO A 28 -14.46 -49.55 52.07
N SER A 29 -14.00 -50.79 51.83
CA SER A 29 -12.72 -51.31 52.33
C SER A 29 -11.52 -50.81 51.51
N GLN A 30 -11.77 -50.27 50.31
CA GLN A 30 -10.83 -49.39 49.62
C GLN A 30 -10.87 -47.97 50.21
N SER A 31 -10.85 -47.85 51.54
CA SER A 31 -10.55 -46.58 52.18
C SER A 31 -9.11 -46.23 51.84
N VAL A 32 -8.91 -45.40 50.82
CA VAL A 32 -7.59 -44.94 50.41
C VAL A 32 -6.93 -44.31 51.64
N ILE A 33 -5.80 -44.86 52.06
CA ILE A 33 -5.01 -44.35 53.17
C ILE A 33 -4.76 -42.85 52.90
N LEU A 34 -5.02 -41.97 53.87
CA LEU A 34 -4.90 -40.51 53.71
C LEU A 34 -3.55 -40.09 53.12
N GLU A 35 -2.49 -40.84 53.40
CA GLU A 35 -1.16 -40.66 52.83
C GLU A 35 -1.09 -40.89 51.30
N VAL A 36 -1.82 -41.88 50.78
CA VAL A 36 -1.95 -42.13 49.34
C VAL A 36 -2.73 -40.99 48.67
N ILE A 37 -3.77 -40.46 49.31
CA ILE A 37 -4.48 -39.27 48.80
C ILE A 37 -3.53 -38.06 48.78
N ALA A 38 -2.80 -37.82 49.86
CA ALA A 38 -1.88 -36.69 49.96
C ALA A 38 -0.74 -36.77 48.92
N THR A 39 -0.19 -37.96 48.67
CA THR A 39 0.83 -38.16 47.63
C THR A 39 0.28 -37.92 46.24
N ARG A 40 -0.95 -38.37 45.94
CA ARG A 40 -1.62 -38.10 44.66
C ARG A 40 -1.97 -36.63 44.46
N ILE A 41 -2.37 -35.92 45.51
CA ILE A 41 -2.61 -34.46 45.44
C ILE A 41 -1.32 -33.73 45.07
N ARG A 42 -0.19 -34.04 45.72
CA ARG A 42 1.11 -33.43 45.39
C ARG A 42 1.53 -33.73 43.95
N GLU A 43 1.26 -34.94 43.47
CA GLU A 43 1.55 -35.32 42.09
C GLU A 43 0.68 -34.53 41.09
N ILE A 44 -0.61 -34.33 41.39
CA ILE A 44 -1.50 -33.49 40.59
C ILE A 44 -1.01 -32.04 40.57
N GLU A 45 -0.65 -31.47 41.71
CA GLU A 45 -0.14 -30.10 41.82
C GLU A 45 1.15 -29.92 41.00
N LYS A 46 2.09 -30.85 41.12
CA LYS A 46 3.33 -30.85 40.34
C LYS A 46 3.05 -30.91 38.84
N LEU A 47 2.17 -31.82 38.40
CA LEU A 47 1.80 -31.95 36.98
C LEU A 47 1.08 -30.69 36.47
N GLN A 48 0.27 -30.04 37.31
CA GLN A 48 -0.38 -28.78 36.94
C GLN A 48 0.65 -27.65 36.75
N GLU A 49 1.67 -27.56 37.62
CA GLU A 49 2.75 -26.59 37.50
C GLU A 49 3.62 -26.85 36.26
N GLU A 50 3.93 -28.11 35.97
CA GLU A 50 4.63 -28.49 34.74
C GLU A 50 3.81 -28.12 33.49
N LEU A 51 2.49 -28.38 33.51
CA LEU A 51 1.60 -28.02 32.40
C LEU A 51 1.49 -26.52 32.18
N THR A 52 1.41 -25.72 33.25
CA THR A 52 1.37 -24.25 33.10
C THR A 52 2.69 -23.75 32.54
N THR A 53 3.81 -24.27 33.01
CA THR A 53 5.15 -23.93 32.51
C THR A 53 5.28 -24.24 31.02
N ILE A 54 4.95 -25.46 30.60
CA ILE A 54 5.01 -25.89 29.19
C ILE A 54 4.11 -25.00 28.31
N LYS A 55 2.87 -24.72 28.74
CA LYS A 55 1.97 -23.84 27.99
C LYS A 55 2.51 -22.42 27.83
N THR A 56 3.17 -21.87 28.85
CA THR A 56 3.78 -20.54 28.73
C THR A 56 4.96 -20.54 27.78
N ASN A 57 5.78 -21.59 27.79
CA ASN A 57 6.90 -21.75 26.87
C ASN A 57 6.44 -21.96 25.43
N GLU A 58 5.38 -22.74 25.21
CA GLU A 58 4.74 -22.90 23.90
C GLU A 58 4.26 -21.55 23.34
N LYS A 59 3.56 -20.77 24.16
CA LYS A 59 3.10 -19.42 23.77
C LYS A 59 4.26 -18.50 23.40
N LYS A 60 5.33 -18.51 24.19
CA LYS A 60 6.55 -17.73 23.90
C LYS A 60 7.21 -18.17 22.59
N ALA A 61 7.37 -19.48 22.40
CA ALA A 61 7.96 -20.04 21.18
C ALA A 61 7.14 -19.70 19.93
N ARG A 62 5.80 -19.80 20.01
CA ARG A 62 4.90 -19.41 18.92
C ARG A 62 5.01 -17.92 18.60
N ALA A 63 5.08 -17.06 19.63
CA ALA A 63 5.29 -15.63 19.43
C ALA A 63 6.64 -15.34 18.74
N THR A 64 7.72 -16.01 19.16
CA THR A 64 9.04 -15.85 18.52
C THR A 64 9.08 -16.37 17.08
N LEU A 65 8.35 -17.44 16.78
CA LEU A 65 8.25 -17.94 15.41
C LEU A 65 7.47 -16.96 14.53
N SER A 66 6.34 -16.43 15.02
CA SER A 66 5.55 -15.44 14.28
C SER A 66 6.35 -14.16 13.99
N THR A 67 7.18 -13.69 14.93
CA THR A 67 8.04 -12.53 14.69
C THR A 67 9.18 -12.82 13.71
N PHE A 68 9.65 -14.07 13.64
CA PHE A 68 10.65 -14.49 12.66
C PHE A 68 10.04 -14.64 11.26
N GLU A 69 8.86 -15.24 11.15
CA GLU A 69 8.13 -15.40 9.88
C GLU A 69 7.64 -14.07 9.29
N ALA A 70 7.35 -13.08 10.14
CA ALA A 70 7.03 -11.73 9.68
C ALA A 70 8.21 -11.03 8.95
N LYS A 71 9.44 -11.53 9.12
CA LYS A 71 10.61 -11.02 8.40
C LYS A 71 10.76 -11.78 7.08
N PRO A 72 10.88 -11.09 5.94
CA PRO A 72 11.16 -11.76 4.67
C PRO A 72 12.51 -12.47 4.75
N ARG A 73 12.63 -13.61 4.05
CA ARG A 73 13.89 -14.35 4.02
C ARG A 73 14.94 -13.54 3.28
N LEU A 74 16.21 -13.71 3.67
CA LEU A 74 17.32 -13.01 3.03
C LEU A 74 17.45 -13.35 1.53
N SER A 75 17.10 -14.57 1.13
CA SER A 75 17.03 -14.99 -0.28
C SER A 75 16.02 -14.17 -1.07
N ASP A 76 14.83 -14.02 -0.51
CA ASP A 76 13.68 -13.37 -1.15
C ASP A 76 13.97 -11.87 -1.25
N LEU A 77 14.49 -11.26 -0.18
CA LEU A 77 14.91 -9.86 -0.18
C LEU A 77 16.00 -9.58 -1.22
N ARG A 78 16.96 -10.50 -1.42
CA ARG A 78 17.98 -10.33 -2.46
C ARG A 78 17.40 -10.36 -3.87
N GLN A 79 16.44 -11.26 -4.11
CA GLN A 79 15.73 -11.33 -5.39
C GLN A 79 14.91 -10.06 -5.64
N ASP A 80 14.19 -9.58 -4.63
CA ASP A 80 13.41 -8.34 -4.72
C ASP A 80 14.31 -7.13 -5.01
N ILE A 81 15.47 -7.02 -4.32
CA ILE A 81 16.44 -5.96 -4.58
C ILE A 81 16.93 -6.01 -6.03
N GLN A 82 17.32 -7.19 -6.52
CA GLN A 82 17.77 -7.35 -7.91
C GLN A 82 16.68 -6.93 -8.91
N GLN A 83 15.44 -7.32 -8.66
CA GLN A 83 14.30 -6.94 -9.50
C GLN A 83 14.08 -5.43 -9.49
N LEU A 84 14.10 -4.79 -8.32
CA LEU A 84 13.95 -3.35 -8.18
C LEU A 84 15.10 -2.58 -8.85
N GLU A 85 16.33 -3.09 -8.79
CA GLU A 85 17.47 -2.50 -9.48
C GLU A 85 17.29 -2.54 -11.00
N ILE A 86 16.81 -3.67 -11.54
CA ILE A 86 16.50 -3.82 -12.97
C ILE A 86 15.41 -2.82 -13.38
N GLU A 87 14.31 -2.74 -12.62
CA GLU A 87 13.20 -1.82 -12.88
C GLU A 87 13.64 -0.36 -12.83
N ARG A 88 14.42 0.01 -11.81
CA ARG A 88 14.97 1.37 -11.69
C ARG A 88 15.84 1.70 -12.88
N ASN A 89 16.73 0.80 -13.28
CA ASN A 89 17.60 1.01 -14.44
C ASN A 89 16.80 1.15 -15.74
N ALA A 90 15.74 0.35 -15.91
CA ALA A 90 14.86 0.44 -17.08
C ALA A 90 14.08 1.76 -17.13
N ILE A 91 13.54 2.22 -15.99
CA ILE A 91 12.87 3.53 -15.88
C ILE A 91 13.86 4.66 -16.17
N GLN A 92 15.06 4.59 -15.62
CA GLN A 92 16.08 5.60 -15.82
C GLN A 92 16.53 5.67 -17.28
N ALA A 93 16.71 4.52 -17.94
CA ALA A 93 17.01 4.47 -19.38
C ALA A 93 15.91 5.12 -20.23
N ARG A 94 14.64 4.84 -19.92
CA ARG A 94 13.49 5.48 -20.57
C ARG A 94 13.45 6.99 -20.33
N LEU A 95 13.74 7.43 -19.10
CA LEU A 95 13.79 8.86 -18.80
C LEU A 95 14.91 9.55 -19.58
N THR A 96 16.09 8.93 -19.67
CA THR A 96 17.20 9.48 -20.46
C THR A 96 16.90 9.51 -21.95
N SER A 97 16.15 8.54 -22.50
CA SER A 97 15.73 8.60 -23.91
C SER A 97 14.75 9.73 -24.19
N HIS A 98 13.91 10.10 -23.22
CA HIS A 98 13.00 11.23 -23.34
C HIS A 98 13.67 12.60 -23.11
N GLN A 99 14.79 12.65 -22.39
CA GLN A 99 15.57 13.89 -22.20
C GLN A 99 16.45 14.26 -23.40
N GLY A 100 16.66 13.33 -24.35
CA GLY A 100 17.42 13.59 -25.58
C GLY A 100 16.62 14.31 -26.67
N ASP A 101 15.29 14.25 -26.58
CA ASP A 101 14.41 15.16 -27.31
C ASP A 101 14.27 16.42 -26.44
N ASP A 102 14.42 17.62 -27.01
CA ASP A 102 14.37 18.95 -26.35
C ASP A 102 12.99 19.28 -25.70
N GLU A 103 12.26 18.28 -25.20
CA GLU A 103 11.01 18.45 -24.50
C GLU A 103 11.30 18.87 -23.05
N VAL A 104 11.37 20.18 -22.83
CA VAL A 104 11.41 20.77 -21.49
C VAL A 104 10.14 20.32 -20.75
N SER A 105 10.32 19.36 -19.83
CA SER A 105 9.28 18.90 -18.92
C SER A 105 9.04 19.96 -17.85
N LEU A 106 8.32 21.01 -18.24
CA LEU A 106 7.85 22.04 -17.32
C LEU A 106 6.70 21.48 -16.46
N PRO A 107 6.67 21.76 -15.15
CA PRO A 107 5.52 21.49 -14.30
C PRO A 107 4.23 22.05 -14.92
N ALA A 108 3.11 21.36 -14.72
CA ALA A 108 1.82 21.75 -15.29
C ALA A 108 1.42 23.20 -14.93
N GLU A 109 1.73 23.63 -13.70
CA GLU A 109 1.44 24.99 -13.24
C GLU A 109 2.26 26.06 -13.99
N GLU A 110 3.54 25.77 -14.28
CA GLU A 110 4.41 26.67 -15.04
C GLU A 110 3.99 26.76 -16.51
N ARG A 111 3.59 25.62 -17.10
CA ARG A 111 3.02 25.58 -18.45
C ARG A 111 1.77 26.44 -18.56
N GLU A 112 0.87 26.35 -17.58
CA GLU A 112 -0.36 27.15 -17.56
C GLU A 112 -0.09 28.65 -17.39
N LYS A 113 0.89 29.03 -16.55
CA LYS A 113 1.32 30.43 -16.41
C LYS A 113 1.86 30.97 -17.73
N LEU A 114 2.76 30.22 -18.37
CA LEU A 114 3.35 30.59 -19.65
C LEU A 114 2.29 30.74 -20.74
N GLU A 115 1.33 29.81 -20.82
CA GLU A 115 0.27 29.88 -21.82
C GLU A 115 -0.66 31.09 -21.60
N ARG A 116 -0.95 31.46 -20.35
CA ARG A 116 -1.71 32.67 -20.04
C ARG A 116 -0.98 33.93 -20.47
N GLU A 117 0.32 34.02 -20.21
CA GLU A 117 1.14 35.15 -20.63
C GLU A 117 1.24 35.24 -22.15
N TRP A 118 1.49 34.11 -22.82
CA TRP A 118 1.50 34.03 -24.27
C TRP A 118 0.18 34.52 -24.88
N LYS A 119 -0.96 34.02 -24.40
CA LYS A 119 -2.29 34.46 -24.87
C LYS A 119 -2.51 35.95 -24.64
N LYS A 120 -2.04 36.50 -23.51
CA LYS A 120 -2.14 37.94 -23.22
C LYS A 120 -1.32 38.76 -24.24
N TRP A 121 -0.06 38.41 -24.47
CA TRP A 121 0.80 39.12 -25.41
C TRP A 121 0.35 38.98 -26.86
N GLN A 122 -0.14 37.79 -27.24
CA GLN A 122 -0.73 37.54 -28.55
C GLN A 122 -1.94 38.45 -28.79
N ARG A 123 -2.86 38.57 -27.82
CA ARG A 123 -4.00 39.51 -27.92
C ARG A 123 -3.55 40.96 -28.09
N HIS A 124 -2.55 41.39 -27.33
CA HIS A 124 -1.99 42.74 -27.47
C HIS A 124 -1.36 42.96 -28.84
N ALA A 125 -0.59 42.01 -29.35
CA ALA A 125 0.01 42.07 -30.68
C ALA A 125 -1.07 42.15 -31.77
N THR A 126 -2.09 41.30 -31.72
CA THR A 126 -3.20 41.32 -32.68
C THR A 126 -3.98 42.64 -32.64
N LEU A 127 -4.26 43.17 -31.45
CA LEU A 127 -4.98 44.45 -31.31
C LEU A 127 -4.14 45.62 -31.83
N ARG A 128 -2.84 45.66 -31.49
CA ARG A 128 -1.92 46.69 -31.99
C ARG A 128 -1.79 46.63 -33.51
N HIS A 129 -1.70 45.44 -34.08
CA HIS A 129 -1.67 45.23 -35.52
C HIS A 129 -2.92 45.77 -36.20
N ARG A 130 -4.11 45.47 -35.64
CA ARG A 130 -5.39 46.00 -36.15
C ARG A 130 -5.43 47.52 -36.10
N ILE A 131 -5.10 48.12 -34.96
CA ILE A 131 -5.11 49.58 -34.80
C ILE A 131 -4.15 50.25 -35.79
N CYS A 132 -2.93 49.70 -35.92
CA CYS A 132 -1.94 50.20 -36.87
C CYS A 132 -2.46 50.14 -38.30
N ARG A 133 -3.06 49.02 -38.71
CA ARG A 133 -3.66 48.85 -40.04
C ARG A 133 -4.82 49.82 -40.30
N GLU A 134 -5.72 50.00 -39.33
CA GLU A 134 -6.85 50.93 -39.45
C GLU A 134 -6.38 52.38 -39.55
N LEU A 135 -5.42 52.78 -38.71
CA LEU A 135 -4.81 54.11 -38.76
C LEU A 135 -4.09 54.32 -40.09
N TRP A 136 -3.34 53.31 -40.53
CA TRP A 136 -2.63 53.35 -41.79
C TRP A 136 -3.57 53.55 -42.98
N GLY A 137 -4.68 52.80 -43.02
CA GLY A 137 -5.72 52.97 -44.05
C GLY A 137 -6.19 54.42 -44.16
N LYS A 138 -6.53 55.04 -43.03
CA LYS A 138 -6.94 56.46 -42.97
C LYS A 138 -5.85 57.42 -43.43
N CYS A 139 -4.60 57.17 -43.06
CA CYS A 139 -3.48 57.99 -43.53
C CYS A 139 -3.31 57.85 -45.05
N THR A 140 -3.52 56.64 -45.59
CA THR A 140 -3.32 56.37 -47.02
C THR A 140 -4.41 56.90 -47.93
N GLU A 141 -5.64 57.07 -47.42
CA GLU A 141 -6.77 57.62 -48.17
C GLU A 141 -6.57 59.10 -48.57
N VAL A 142 -5.75 59.84 -47.82
CA VAL A 142 -5.55 61.30 -48.01
C VAL A 142 -4.14 61.60 -48.54
N LEU A 143 -3.50 60.64 -49.22
CA LEU A 143 -2.15 60.87 -49.74
C LEU A 143 -2.16 61.84 -50.94
N PRO A 144 -1.15 62.72 -51.04
CA PRO A 144 -0.90 63.50 -52.24
C PRO A 144 -0.55 62.59 -53.43
N GLU A 145 -0.93 62.98 -54.66
CA GLU A 145 -0.69 62.19 -55.88
C GLU A 145 0.79 61.87 -56.15
N ASN A 146 1.72 62.65 -55.57
CA ASN A 146 3.16 62.50 -55.75
C ASN A 146 3.84 61.59 -54.71
N MET A 147 3.09 60.91 -53.84
CA MET A 147 3.65 60.05 -52.81
C MET A 147 2.90 58.72 -52.74
N THR A 148 3.64 57.62 -52.59
CA THR A 148 3.05 56.29 -52.41
C THR A 148 2.94 55.93 -50.93
N SER A 149 2.00 55.05 -50.60
CA SER A 149 1.87 54.51 -49.24
C SER A 149 3.18 53.90 -48.74
N LYS A 150 3.89 53.14 -49.57
CA LYS A 150 5.13 52.48 -49.18
C LYS A 150 6.24 53.49 -48.81
N GLU A 151 6.40 54.54 -49.59
CA GLU A 151 7.36 55.62 -49.31
C GLU A 151 7.03 56.33 -48.00
N LEU A 152 5.75 56.55 -47.69
CA LEU A 152 5.34 57.10 -46.39
C LEU A 152 5.73 56.15 -45.24
N TRP A 153 5.53 54.84 -45.40
CA TRP A 153 5.86 53.83 -44.38
C TRP A 153 7.36 53.83 -44.04
N GLU A 154 8.20 53.86 -45.08
CA GLU A 154 9.65 53.95 -44.96
C GLU A 154 10.09 55.30 -44.36
N SER A 155 9.45 56.41 -44.76
CA SER A 155 9.77 57.75 -44.23
C SER A 155 9.48 57.91 -42.73
N LEU A 156 8.51 57.15 -42.20
CA LEU A 156 8.17 57.12 -40.78
C LEU A 156 9.08 56.16 -39.99
N GLY A 157 10.04 55.50 -40.64
CA GLY A 157 10.95 54.55 -40.01
C GLY A 157 10.27 53.26 -39.54
N LEU A 158 9.16 52.87 -40.17
CA LEU A 158 8.42 51.67 -39.80
C LEU A 158 8.98 50.46 -40.55
N GLU A 159 9.34 49.42 -39.80
CA GLU A 159 9.89 48.17 -40.32
C GLU A 159 8.83 47.06 -40.36
N GLY A 160 8.97 46.12 -41.30
CA GLY A 160 8.03 45.01 -41.50
C GLY A 160 6.94 45.30 -42.53
N THR A 161 6.14 44.27 -42.84
CA THR A 161 5.03 44.38 -43.79
C THR A 161 3.69 44.44 -43.06
N LEU A 162 2.87 45.44 -43.41
CA LEU A 162 1.43 45.44 -43.11
C LEU A 162 0.73 44.41 -44.02
N GLN A 163 0.84 43.12 -43.71
CA GLN A 163 -0.13 42.13 -44.19
C GLN A 163 -1.42 42.23 -43.37
#